data_AF-A0A935T3C6-F1
#
_entry.id   AF-A0A935T3C6-F1
#
_cell.length_a   1.000
_cell.length_b   1.000
_cell.length_c   1.000
_cell.angle_alpha   90.00
_cell.angle_beta   90.00
_cell.angle_gamma   90.00
#
_symmetry.space_group_name_H-M   'P 1'
#
loop_
_entity.id
_entity.type
_entity.pdbx_description
1 polymer ?
#
loop_
_entity_poly.entity_id
_entity_poly.type
_entity_poly.pdbx_seq_one_letter_code
_entity_poly.pdbx_strand_id
1 'polypeptide(L)'
;MTLDSTTTDLDGDGSYFYDNDNNGTPEADFRVGGGFIAADLANPHRGAVCGLVTAASSTQITIVPMAGALAAHNATNDADEVVVLVPAARYSVDTTGGIGRLMRNGDLLAQGVDDFQVSYYFDVDDDGVVDSATAEEPGTKTGNAYSPASWDNSTLKEVRFSIVVRTRATDNEFSQGSFVTFENRTSPGGNDGFRRRVVVGSVRPRNVGNTGSI
;
A
#
# COMPACT_ATOMS: atom_id res chain seq x y z
N MET A 1 4.32 -9.39 23.49
CA MET A 1 3.65 -8.10 23.63
C MET A 1 2.22 -8.38 24.04
N THR A 2 1.76 -7.84 25.16
CA THR A 2 0.36 -7.95 25.56
C THR A 2 -0.37 -6.81 24.87
N LEU A 3 -1.36 -7.13 24.02
CA LEU A 3 -2.17 -6.12 23.35
C LEU A 3 -3.08 -5.45 24.38
N ASP A 4 -3.30 -4.15 24.27
CA ASP A 4 -4.34 -3.46 25.04
C ASP A 4 -5.70 -4.10 24.69
N SER A 5 -6.60 -4.18 25.66
CA SER A 5 -7.98 -4.67 25.49
C SER A 5 -8.80 -3.90 24.46
N THR A 6 -8.37 -2.70 24.06
CA THR A 6 -8.97 -1.88 22.99
C THR A 6 -8.31 -2.09 21.63
N THR A 7 -7.28 -2.92 21.52
CA THR A 7 -6.46 -3.00 20.27
C THR A 7 -7.26 -3.46 19.05
N THR A 8 -8.42 -4.11 19.26
CA THR A 8 -9.28 -4.60 18.17
C THR A 8 -10.53 -3.75 17.96
N ASP A 9 -10.75 -2.74 18.80
CA ASP A 9 -11.83 -1.72 18.78
C ASP A 9 -11.15 -0.34 18.73
N LEU A 10 -10.91 0.15 17.51
CA LEU A 10 -10.04 1.29 17.25
C LEU A 10 -10.68 2.63 17.57
N ASP A 11 -12.01 2.73 17.54
CA ASP A 11 -12.74 3.93 17.93
C ASP A 11 -13.26 3.88 19.37
N GLY A 12 -13.13 2.72 20.03
CA GLY A 12 -13.45 2.52 21.43
C GLY A 12 -14.95 2.62 21.70
N ASP A 13 -15.79 2.45 20.66
CA ASP A 13 -17.23 2.58 20.76
C ASP A 13 -17.92 1.28 21.23
N GLY A 14 -17.14 0.20 21.41
CA GLY A 14 -17.61 -1.11 21.83
C GLY A 14 -18.27 -1.92 20.71
N SER A 15 -18.23 -1.42 19.47
CA SER A 15 -18.63 -2.11 18.27
C SER A 15 -17.42 -2.49 17.43
N TYR A 16 -17.60 -3.47 16.55
CA TYR A 16 -16.56 -3.92 15.64
C TYR A 16 -17.04 -3.82 14.20
N PHE A 17 -16.12 -3.61 13.28
CA PHE A 17 -16.47 -3.47 11.87
C PHE A 17 -16.52 -4.80 11.09
N TYR A 18 -15.57 -5.70 11.31
CA TYR A 18 -15.44 -6.91 10.49
C TYR A 18 -15.92 -8.17 11.19
N ASP A 19 -16.76 -8.93 10.46
CA ASP A 19 -17.12 -10.33 10.70
C ASP A 19 -16.13 -11.22 9.94
N ASN A 20 -15.07 -11.71 10.59
CA ASN A 20 -14.00 -12.45 9.93
C ASN A 20 -14.24 -13.96 9.87
N ASP A 21 -15.13 -14.50 10.71
CA ASP A 21 -15.51 -15.91 10.72
C ASP A 21 -16.85 -16.20 10.03
N ASN A 22 -17.52 -15.15 9.53
CA ASN A 22 -18.82 -15.17 8.85
C ASN A 22 -19.94 -15.74 9.74
N ASN A 23 -19.88 -15.54 11.06
CA ASN A 23 -20.93 -15.98 11.99
C ASN A 23 -22.12 -15.01 12.09
N GLY A 24 -22.03 -13.84 11.44
CA GLY A 24 -23.04 -12.78 11.45
C GLY A 24 -22.83 -11.72 12.53
N THR A 25 -21.74 -11.78 13.30
CA THR A 25 -21.41 -10.83 14.38
C THR A 25 -19.99 -10.31 14.16
N PRO A 26 -19.80 -8.99 13.97
CA PRO A 26 -18.47 -8.42 13.90
C PRO A 26 -17.67 -8.60 15.20
N GLU A 27 -16.38 -8.89 15.07
CA GLU A 27 -15.50 -9.20 16.20
C GLU A 27 -14.19 -8.40 16.22
N ALA A 28 -13.81 -7.71 15.15
CA ALA A 28 -12.65 -6.81 15.17
C ALA A 28 -12.72 -5.71 14.09
N ASP A 29 -12.01 -4.60 14.30
CA ASP A 29 -11.76 -3.58 13.27
C ASP A 29 -10.62 -3.94 12.32
N PHE A 30 -10.01 -5.10 12.55
CA PHE A 30 -9.02 -5.68 11.67
C PHE A 30 -9.64 -6.78 10.83
N ARG A 31 -9.28 -6.76 9.55
CA ARG A 31 -9.75 -7.75 8.58
C ARG A 31 -8.70 -8.82 8.33
N VAL A 32 -9.07 -10.09 8.47
CA VAL A 32 -8.24 -11.23 8.03
C VAL A 32 -7.98 -11.15 6.54
N GLY A 33 -6.72 -11.30 6.13
CA GLY A 33 -6.26 -11.07 4.75
C GLY A 33 -6.05 -9.58 4.40
N GLY A 34 -6.43 -8.67 5.29
CA GLY A 34 -6.07 -7.26 5.26
C GLY A 34 -4.62 -7.01 5.66
N GLY A 35 -4.19 -5.76 5.50
CA GLY A 35 -2.89 -5.29 5.94
C GLY A 35 -2.94 -4.70 7.36
N PHE A 36 -1.76 -4.54 7.96
CA PHE A 36 -1.57 -3.68 9.12
C PHE A 36 -0.35 -2.79 8.93
N ILE A 37 -0.34 -1.67 9.66
CA ILE A 37 0.85 -0.83 9.87
C ILE A 37 1.04 -0.70 11.38
N ALA A 38 2.22 -1.01 11.88
CA ALA A 38 2.63 -0.80 13.26
C ALA A 38 3.70 0.28 13.32
N ALA A 39 3.53 1.24 14.23
CA ALA A 39 4.47 2.33 14.46
C ALA A 39 4.55 2.66 15.95
N ASP A 40 5.68 3.21 16.39
CA ASP A 40 5.83 3.76 17.74
C ASP A 40 5.35 5.22 17.73
N LEU A 41 4.19 5.48 18.35
CA LEU A 41 3.60 6.81 18.42
C LEU A 41 4.44 7.74 19.32
N ALA A 42 5.10 7.20 20.33
CA ALA A 42 5.96 7.98 21.22
C ALA A 42 7.28 8.36 20.55
N ASN A 43 7.76 7.54 19.60
CA ASN A 43 8.99 7.78 18.84
C ASN A 43 8.80 7.48 17.34
N PRO A 44 8.12 8.38 16.57
CA PRO A 44 7.78 8.12 15.17
C PRO A 44 8.99 7.87 14.24
N HIS A 45 10.16 8.38 14.61
CA HIS A 45 11.40 8.20 13.86
C HIS A 45 11.96 6.78 13.91
N ARG A 46 11.42 5.90 14.77
CA ARG A 46 11.83 4.48 14.82
C ARG A 46 11.36 3.69 13.59
N GLY A 47 10.55 4.30 12.72
CA GLY A 47 10.07 3.69 11.49
C GLY A 47 8.72 2.98 11.69
N ALA A 48 8.36 2.16 10.71
CA ALA A 48 7.11 1.42 10.70
C ALA A 48 7.32 -0.01 10.20
N VAL A 49 6.45 -0.92 10.66
CA VAL A 49 6.36 -2.30 10.21
C VAL A 49 5.02 -2.48 9.53
N CYS A 50 5.01 -3.06 8.34
CA CYS A 50 3.77 -3.43 7.67
C CYS A 50 3.73 -4.92 7.37
N GLY A 51 2.52 -5.45 7.25
CA GLY A 51 2.34 -6.87 6.98
C GLY A 51 0.88 -7.27 6.86
N LEU A 52 0.58 -8.53 7.16
CA LEU A 52 -0.75 -9.13 7.02
C LEU A 52 -1.38 -9.47 8.35
N VAL A 53 -2.69 -9.29 8.42
CA VAL A 53 -3.53 -9.89 9.46
C VAL A 53 -3.91 -11.30 9.03
N THR A 54 -3.58 -12.29 9.85
CA THR A 54 -3.83 -13.72 9.58
C THR A 54 -4.93 -14.32 10.46
N ALA A 55 -5.18 -13.73 11.62
CA ALA A 55 -6.35 -13.97 12.44
C ALA A 55 -6.70 -12.70 13.21
N ALA A 56 -7.98 -12.46 13.45
CA ALA A 56 -8.48 -11.36 14.26
C ALA A 56 -9.71 -11.83 15.05
N SER A 57 -9.85 -11.34 16.27
CA SER A 57 -10.95 -11.59 17.20
C SER A 57 -11.06 -10.38 18.12
N SER A 58 -12.09 -10.34 18.98
CA SER A 58 -12.32 -9.24 19.92
C SER A 58 -11.23 -9.06 20.99
N THR A 59 -10.30 -10.00 21.12
CA THR A 59 -9.25 -9.95 22.15
C THR A 59 -7.85 -10.23 21.61
N GLN A 60 -7.73 -10.62 20.35
CA GLN A 60 -6.45 -11.06 19.79
C GLN A 60 -6.38 -10.80 18.29
N ILE A 61 -5.23 -10.30 17.84
CA ILE A 61 -4.85 -10.19 16.43
C ILE A 61 -3.56 -10.98 16.23
N THR A 62 -3.53 -11.82 15.20
CA THR A 62 -2.31 -12.49 14.74
C THR A 62 -1.85 -11.84 13.45
N ILE A 63 -0.62 -11.33 13.47
CA ILE A 63 -0.02 -10.60 12.36
C ILE A 63 1.25 -11.28 11.85
N VAL A 64 1.55 -11.08 10.56
CA VAL A 64 2.78 -11.51 9.92
C VAL A 64 3.45 -10.29 9.28
N PRO A 65 4.55 -9.77 9.86
CA PRO A 65 5.34 -8.71 9.25
C PRO A 65 5.85 -9.12 7.85
N MET A 66 5.76 -8.21 6.89
CA MET A 66 6.24 -8.43 5.52
C MET A 66 7.35 -7.46 5.12
N ALA A 67 7.34 -6.25 5.65
CA ALA A 67 8.34 -5.24 5.38
C ALA A 67 8.47 -4.24 6.53
N GLY A 68 9.62 -3.57 6.58
CA GLY A 68 9.94 -2.60 7.62
C GLY A 68 10.45 -3.25 8.91
N ALA A 69 10.86 -2.39 9.84
CA ALA A 69 11.32 -2.73 11.18
C ALA A 69 11.17 -1.47 12.05
N LEU A 70 10.90 -1.64 13.33
CA LEU A 70 11.09 -0.58 14.31
C LEU A 70 12.55 -0.58 14.74
N ALA A 71 13.20 0.58 14.76
CA ALA A 71 14.54 0.74 15.33
C ALA A 71 14.52 0.35 16.81
N ALA A 72 15.64 -0.13 17.35
CA ALA A 72 15.72 -0.49 18.77
C ALA A 72 15.47 0.76 19.65
N HIS A 73 14.68 0.59 20.71
CA HIS A 73 14.42 1.66 21.68
C HIS A 73 15.70 1.99 22.46
N ASN A 74 16.04 3.26 22.52
CA ASN A 74 17.15 3.76 23.32
C ASN A 74 16.64 4.40 24.61
N ALA A 75 16.68 3.64 25.71
CA ALA A 75 16.11 4.02 27.01
C ALA A 75 16.67 5.34 27.61
N THR A 76 17.77 5.90 27.12
CA THR A 76 18.30 7.19 27.62
C THR A 76 17.80 8.41 26.86
N ASN A 77 17.29 8.23 25.63
CA ASN A 77 16.98 9.34 24.72
C ASN A 77 15.58 9.23 24.08
N ASP A 78 14.98 8.05 24.10
CA ASP A 78 13.64 7.81 23.55
C ASP A 78 12.62 7.76 24.70
N ALA A 79 11.40 8.21 24.43
CA ALA A 79 10.28 8.01 25.34
C ALA A 79 9.90 6.52 25.39
N ASP A 80 9.26 6.07 26.46
CA ASP A 80 8.75 4.70 26.56
C ASP A 80 7.88 4.35 25.34
N GLU A 81 8.07 3.15 24.81
CA GLU A 81 7.47 2.72 23.54
C GLU A 81 5.94 2.70 23.62
N VAL A 82 5.27 3.36 22.68
CA VAL A 82 3.80 3.30 22.52
C VAL A 82 3.51 2.78 21.12
N VAL A 83 3.55 1.47 20.96
CA VAL A 83 3.31 0.85 19.64
C VAL A 83 1.81 0.78 19.36
N VAL A 84 1.41 1.40 18.26
CA VAL A 84 0.04 1.38 17.75
C VAL A 84 0.00 0.53 16.49
N LEU A 85 -1.05 -0.28 16.36
CA LEU A 85 -1.38 -0.99 15.14
C LEU A 85 -2.57 -0.31 14.47
N VAL A 86 -2.46 -0.05 13.17
CA VAL A 86 -3.52 0.55 12.35
C VAL A 86 -3.89 -0.42 11.23
N PRO A 87 -5.18 -0.68 10.97
CA PRO A 87 -5.61 -1.53 9.87
C PRO A 87 -5.29 -0.85 8.55
N ALA A 88 -4.85 -1.64 7.56
CA ALA A 88 -4.50 -1.16 6.25
C ALA A 88 -5.18 -1.99 5.15
N ALA A 89 -5.47 -1.33 4.03
CA ALA A 89 -5.91 -2.04 2.83
C ALA A 89 -4.71 -2.68 2.13
N ARG A 90 -4.81 -3.97 1.84
CA ARG A 90 -3.82 -4.69 1.04
C ARG A 90 -4.36 -4.89 -0.36
N TYR A 91 -3.71 -4.26 -1.34
CA TYR A 91 -3.99 -4.48 -2.75
C TYR A 91 -3.03 -5.51 -3.34
N SER A 92 -3.53 -6.39 -4.19
CA SER A 92 -2.72 -7.35 -4.94
C SER A 92 -3.37 -7.71 -6.27
N VAL A 93 -2.56 -8.10 -7.25
CA VAL A 93 -3.05 -8.69 -8.50
C VAL A 93 -2.80 -10.20 -8.46
N ASP A 94 -3.87 -11.00 -8.57
CA ASP A 94 -3.79 -12.45 -8.73
C ASP A 94 -3.95 -12.82 -10.21
N THR A 95 -2.93 -13.47 -10.77
CA THR A 95 -2.88 -13.89 -12.19
C THR A 95 -3.01 -15.40 -12.38
N THR A 96 -3.20 -16.17 -11.29
CA THR A 96 -3.17 -17.64 -11.30
C THR A 96 -4.24 -18.26 -12.22
N GLY A 97 -5.39 -17.58 -12.38
CA GLY A 97 -6.50 -18.04 -13.22
C GLY A 97 -6.41 -17.67 -14.70
N GLY A 98 -5.29 -17.14 -15.19
CA GLY A 98 -5.11 -16.69 -16.58
C GLY A 98 -5.82 -15.38 -16.95
N ILE A 99 -6.76 -14.94 -16.12
CA ILE A 99 -7.34 -13.59 -16.12
C ILE A 99 -6.88 -12.90 -14.85
N GLY A 100 -6.20 -11.77 -14.98
CA GLY A 100 -5.75 -11.00 -13.83
C GLY A 100 -6.91 -10.46 -12.99
N ARG A 101 -6.79 -10.56 -11.67
CA ARG A 101 -7.79 -10.17 -10.68
C ARG A 101 -7.19 -9.14 -9.73
N LEU A 102 -7.73 -7.93 -9.71
CA LEU A 102 -7.40 -6.96 -8.68
C LEU A 102 -8.15 -7.32 -7.40
N MET A 103 -7.38 -7.53 -6.33
CA MET A 103 -7.86 -7.95 -5.04
C MET A 103 -7.63 -6.84 -4.00
N ARG A 104 -8.55 -6.67 -3.04
CA ARG A 104 -8.37 -5.86 -1.83
C ARG A 104 -8.72 -6.69 -0.62
N ASN A 105 -7.76 -6.87 0.29
CA ASN A 105 -7.93 -7.68 1.50
C ASN A 105 -8.42 -9.12 1.19
N GLY A 106 -8.02 -9.68 0.04
CA GLY A 106 -8.50 -10.98 -0.42
C GLY A 106 -9.84 -10.99 -1.16
N ASP A 107 -10.57 -9.86 -1.21
CA ASP A 107 -11.78 -9.73 -2.03
C ASP A 107 -11.47 -9.35 -3.45
N LEU A 108 -12.23 -9.91 -4.39
CA LEU A 108 -12.21 -9.47 -5.78
C LEU A 108 -12.82 -8.07 -5.91
N LEU A 109 -12.02 -7.10 -6.36
CA LEU A 109 -12.51 -5.78 -6.77
C LEU A 109 -12.84 -5.74 -8.26
N ALA A 110 -11.97 -6.30 -9.10
CA ALA A 110 -12.13 -6.27 -10.55
C ALA A 110 -11.42 -7.45 -11.23
N GLN A 111 -12.01 -7.93 -12.33
CA GLN A 111 -11.39 -8.88 -13.24
C GLN A 111 -10.83 -8.18 -14.48
N GLY A 112 -9.87 -8.83 -15.14
CA GLY A 112 -9.20 -8.28 -16.31
C GLY A 112 -8.20 -7.18 -15.95
N VAL A 113 -7.63 -7.22 -14.74
CA VAL A 113 -6.56 -6.33 -14.31
C VAL A 113 -5.27 -7.13 -14.27
N ASP A 114 -4.37 -6.86 -15.22
CA ASP A 114 -3.13 -7.61 -15.38
C ASP A 114 -1.96 -7.02 -14.58
N ASP A 115 -2.03 -5.73 -14.20
CA ASP A 115 -1.05 -5.09 -13.31
C ASP A 115 -1.67 -3.89 -12.58
N PHE A 116 -1.07 -3.57 -11.43
CA PHE A 116 -1.34 -2.38 -10.64
C PHE A 116 -0.03 -1.91 -9.99
N GLN A 117 0.30 -0.63 -10.19
CA GLN A 117 1.45 0.02 -9.55
C GLN A 117 1.01 1.30 -8.86
N VAL A 118 1.63 1.56 -7.71
CA VAL A 118 1.64 2.85 -7.03
C VAL A 118 3.07 3.40 -7.08
N SER A 119 3.20 4.66 -7.43
CA SER A 119 4.46 5.37 -7.58
C SER A 119 4.42 6.67 -6.79
N TYR A 120 5.52 6.97 -6.10
CA TYR A 120 5.64 8.12 -5.19
C TYR A 120 6.59 9.15 -5.79
N TYR A 121 6.22 10.41 -5.67
CA TYR A 121 6.92 11.55 -6.24
C TYR A 121 7.08 12.62 -5.16
N PHE A 122 8.33 13.02 -4.95
CA PHE A 122 8.74 13.95 -3.90
C PHE A 122 9.09 15.30 -4.51
N ASP A 123 9.16 16.34 -3.69
CA ASP A 123 9.54 17.70 -4.05
C ASP A 123 10.53 18.14 -2.97
N VAL A 124 11.76 17.63 -3.08
CA VAL A 124 12.74 17.64 -1.98
C VAL A 124 13.43 18.98 -1.83
N ASP A 125 13.38 19.84 -2.85
CA ASP A 125 13.88 21.21 -2.80
C ASP A 125 12.79 22.29 -2.72
N ASP A 126 11.51 21.87 -2.66
CA ASP A 126 10.32 22.71 -2.44
C ASP A 126 10.13 23.79 -3.52
N ASP A 127 10.53 23.52 -4.76
CA ASP A 127 10.32 24.43 -5.89
C ASP A 127 8.92 24.27 -6.53
N GLY A 128 8.15 23.28 -6.07
CA GLY A 128 6.79 22.99 -6.53
C GLY A 128 6.72 22.12 -7.79
N VAL A 129 7.86 21.67 -8.29
CA VAL A 129 8.03 20.83 -9.47
C VAL A 129 8.65 19.51 -9.02
N VAL A 130 8.16 18.40 -9.59
CA VAL A 130 8.85 17.12 -9.43
C VAL A 130 9.80 16.98 -10.60
N ASP A 131 11.10 16.86 -10.32
CA ASP A 131 12.13 16.76 -11.32
C ASP A 131 13.04 15.52 -11.17
N SER A 132 13.51 15.04 -12.32
CA SER A 132 14.35 13.85 -12.39
C SER A 132 15.83 14.15 -12.12
N ALA A 133 16.23 15.43 -12.08
CA ALA A 133 17.61 15.85 -11.91
C ALA A 133 18.04 15.80 -10.43
N THR A 134 17.10 16.06 -9.51
CA THR A 134 17.26 15.92 -8.05
C THR A 134 16.88 14.51 -7.55
N ALA A 135 16.51 13.61 -8.47
CA ALA A 135 16.13 12.23 -8.21
C ALA A 135 14.84 12.04 -7.40
N GLU A 136 13.86 12.94 -7.54
CA GLU A 136 12.58 12.93 -6.82
C GLU A 136 11.58 11.83 -7.24
N GLU A 137 12.00 10.99 -8.17
CA GLU A 137 11.27 9.84 -8.68
C GLU A 137 11.95 8.53 -8.23
N PRO A 138 11.88 8.15 -6.94
CA PRO A 138 12.60 6.98 -6.48
C PRO A 138 12.03 5.69 -7.05
N GLY A 139 12.90 4.69 -7.18
CA GLY A 139 12.49 3.38 -7.67
C GLY A 139 12.17 3.35 -9.16
N THR A 140 12.54 4.36 -9.95
CA THR A 140 12.42 4.32 -11.41
C THR A 140 13.22 3.16 -12.01
N LYS A 141 12.84 2.71 -13.22
CA LYS A 141 13.32 1.47 -13.86
C LYS A 141 14.84 1.34 -13.96
N THR A 142 15.55 2.48 -14.01
CA THR A 142 17.01 2.56 -14.08
C THR A 142 17.62 3.19 -12.82
N GLY A 143 16.79 3.58 -11.85
CA GLY A 143 17.20 4.18 -10.59
C GLY A 143 17.42 3.13 -9.49
N ASN A 144 17.84 3.61 -8.33
CA ASN A 144 17.93 2.78 -7.13
C ASN A 144 16.54 2.32 -6.70
N ALA A 145 16.45 1.10 -6.16
CA ALA A 145 15.22 0.61 -5.56
C ALA A 145 14.72 1.59 -4.49
N TYR A 146 13.42 1.86 -4.49
CA TYR A 146 12.81 2.68 -3.45
C TYR A 146 13.01 2.03 -2.07
N SER A 147 13.54 2.79 -1.13
CA SER A 147 13.70 2.41 0.27
C SER A 147 13.02 3.47 1.13
N PRO A 148 11.91 3.14 1.84
CA PRO A 148 11.16 4.13 2.61
C PRO A 148 12.02 4.91 3.62
N ALA A 149 13.04 4.29 4.20
CA ALA A 149 13.93 4.92 5.17
C ALA A 149 14.85 6.01 4.57
N SER A 150 14.95 6.08 3.26
CA SER A 150 15.79 7.05 2.54
C SER A 150 15.02 8.26 2.03
N TRP A 151 13.71 8.31 2.27
CA TRP A 151 12.83 9.36 1.75
C TRP A 151 12.03 9.98 2.87
N ASP A 152 12.06 11.32 2.92
CA ASP A 152 11.19 12.07 3.81
C ASP A 152 9.81 12.19 3.18
N ASN A 153 8.81 11.54 3.78
CA ASN A 153 7.43 11.66 3.31
C ASN A 153 6.88 13.07 3.48
N SER A 154 7.59 13.98 4.17
CA SER A 154 7.18 15.36 4.30
C SER A 154 7.14 16.14 2.98
N THR A 155 7.99 15.72 2.05
CA THR A 155 8.12 16.30 0.71
C THR A 155 7.32 15.53 -0.33
N LEU A 156 6.47 14.57 0.07
CA LEU A 156 5.63 13.82 -0.86
C LEU A 156 4.61 14.75 -1.53
N LYS A 157 4.73 14.93 -2.85
CA LYS A 157 3.89 15.85 -3.62
C LYS A 157 2.82 15.16 -4.43
N GLU A 158 3.13 13.97 -4.94
CA GLU A 158 2.24 13.23 -5.82
C GLU A 158 2.33 11.72 -5.58
N VAL A 159 1.17 11.07 -5.60
CA VAL A 159 1.03 9.63 -5.67
C VAL A 159 0.35 9.30 -6.97
N ARG A 160 1.04 8.59 -7.85
CA ARG A 160 0.48 8.10 -9.11
C ARG A 160 0.09 6.65 -8.98
N PHE A 161 -1.00 6.29 -9.63
CA PHE A 161 -1.41 4.92 -9.79
C PHE A 161 -1.55 4.58 -11.28
N SER A 162 -1.04 3.41 -11.63
CA SER A 162 -1.06 2.87 -12.98
C SER A 162 -1.73 1.50 -12.95
N ILE A 163 -2.77 1.31 -13.76
CA ILE A 163 -3.51 0.04 -13.85
C ILE A 163 -3.53 -0.44 -15.30
N VAL A 164 -3.24 -1.72 -15.51
CA VAL A 164 -3.35 -2.37 -16.82
C VAL A 164 -4.64 -3.16 -16.85
N VAL A 165 -5.55 -2.75 -17.72
CA VAL A 165 -6.81 -3.46 -17.97
C VAL A 165 -6.79 -4.13 -19.33
N ARG A 166 -7.38 -5.32 -19.44
CA ARG A 166 -7.52 -6.06 -20.70
C ARG A 166 -8.97 -6.11 -21.19
N THR A 167 -9.14 -6.31 -22.49
CA THR A 167 -10.47 -6.57 -23.07
C THR A 167 -11.05 -7.90 -22.60
N ARG A 168 -12.38 -7.98 -22.54
CA ARG A 168 -13.08 -9.23 -22.21
C ARG A 168 -12.97 -10.29 -23.32
N ALA A 169 -12.96 -9.85 -24.57
CA ALA A 169 -12.85 -10.70 -25.74
C ALA A 169 -11.43 -10.64 -26.34
N THR A 170 -11.04 -11.74 -26.97
CA THR A 170 -9.86 -11.79 -27.81
C THR A 170 -10.09 -10.98 -29.09
N ASP A 171 -9.02 -10.38 -29.57
CA ASP A 171 -8.86 -9.86 -30.91
C ASP A 171 -7.72 -10.63 -31.56
N ASN A 172 -8.06 -11.57 -32.44
CA ASN A 172 -7.09 -12.43 -33.10
C ASN A 172 -6.21 -11.68 -34.12
N GLU A 173 -6.62 -10.48 -34.52
CA GLU A 173 -5.85 -9.60 -35.42
C GLU A 173 -4.92 -8.66 -34.64
N PHE A 174 -4.96 -8.69 -33.31
CA PHE A 174 -4.06 -7.90 -32.48
C PHE A 174 -2.65 -8.51 -32.51
N SER A 175 -1.70 -7.79 -33.07
CA SER A 175 -0.29 -8.22 -33.14
C SER A 175 0.58 -7.63 -32.04
N GLN A 176 0.37 -6.35 -31.70
CA GLN A 176 1.12 -5.64 -30.66
C GLN A 176 0.38 -4.37 -30.21
N GLY A 177 0.51 -4.04 -28.93
CA GLY A 177 0.06 -2.78 -28.36
C GLY A 177 1.23 -1.84 -28.05
N SER A 178 0.96 -0.54 -28.07
CA SER A 178 1.85 0.47 -27.47
C SER A 178 1.31 0.80 -26.09
N PHE A 179 2.13 0.57 -25.07
CA PHE A 179 1.75 0.79 -23.68
C PHE A 179 2.64 1.86 -23.07
N VAL A 180 2.03 2.72 -22.27
CA VAL A 180 2.78 3.60 -21.38
C VAL A 180 3.60 2.71 -20.45
N THR A 181 4.91 2.93 -20.41
CA THR A 181 5.79 2.23 -19.49
C THR A 181 5.48 2.66 -18.07
N PHE A 182 5.53 1.69 -17.17
CA PHE A 182 5.42 1.92 -15.75
C PHE A 182 6.72 2.56 -15.24
N GLU A 183 6.68 3.16 -14.06
CA GLU A 183 7.83 3.93 -13.55
C GLU A 183 9.05 3.03 -13.34
N ASN A 184 8.83 1.78 -12.90
CA ASN A 184 9.90 0.86 -12.52
C ASN A 184 9.96 -0.43 -13.36
N ARG A 185 8.99 -0.64 -14.24
CA ARG A 185 8.93 -1.85 -15.08
C ARG A 185 8.24 -1.56 -16.41
N THR A 186 8.35 -2.49 -17.34
CA THR A 186 7.49 -2.46 -18.52
C THR A 186 6.09 -2.90 -18.12
N SER A 187 5.08 -2.18 -18.59
CA SER A 187 3.69 -2.63 -18.46
C SER A 187 3.54 -4.02 -19.08
N PRO A 188 2.89 -4.98 -18.41
CA PRO A 188 2.67 -6.30 -18.97
C PRO A 188 1.77 -6.24 -20.19
N GLY A 189 2.18 -6.96 -21.22
CA GLY A 189 1.45 -7.09 -22.47
C GLY A 189 2.24 -7.96 -23.43
N GLY A 190 1.62 -9.04 -23.88
CA GLY A 190 2.17 -9.94 -24.90
C GLY A 190 1.19 -10.08 -26.07
N ASN A 191 1.61 -10.81 -27.09
CA ASN A 191 0.72 -11.18 -28.19
C ASN A 191 -0.11 -12.43 -27.82
N ASP A 192 -1.05 -12.25 -26.88
CA ASP A 192 -1.97 -13.30 -26.41
C ASP A 192 -3.39 -13.12 -26.96
N GLY A 193 -3.55 -12.27 -27.99
CA GLY A 193 -4.83 -11.95 -28.58
C GLY A 193 -5.72 -11.07 -27.70
N PHE A 194 -5.24 -10.46 -26.61
CA PHE A 194 -6.04 -9.50 -25.84
C PHE A 194 -5.49 -8.09 -25.93
N ARG A 195 -6.36 -7.14 -26.27
CA ARG A 195 -6.01 -5.72 -26.23
C ARG A 195 -5.94 -5.26 -24.78
N ARG A 196 -4.97 -4.41 -24.47
CA ARG A 196 -4.79 -3.81 -23.16
C ARG A 196 -4.83 -2.30 -23.23
N ARG A 197 -5.24 -1.66 -22.13
CA ARG A 197 -5.15 -0.22 -21.92
C ARG A 197 -4.49 0.02 -20.58
N VAL A 198 -3.54 0.94 -20.56
CA VAL A 198 -2.99 1.49 -19.33
C VAL A 198 -3.81 2.71 -18.97
N VAL A 199 -4.35 2.73 -17.76
CA VAL A 199 -4.96 3.93 -17.17
C VAL A 199 -4.01 4.44 -16.09
N VAL A 200 -3.64 5.70 -16.21
CA VAL A 200 -2.77 6.39 -15.26
C VAL A 200 -3.56 7.53 -14.65
N GLY A 201 -3.53 7.63 -13.33
CA GLY A 201 -4.07 8.76 -12.60
C GLY A 201 -3.12 9.16 -11.48
N SER A 202 -3.25 10.38 -11.00
CA SER A 202 -2.46 10.86 -9.88
C SER A 202 -3.31 11.64 -8.88
N VAL A 203 -2.86 11.59 -7.63
CA VAL A 203 -3.44 12.32 -6.51
C VAL A 203 -2.33 13.13 -5.86
N ARG A 204 -2.60 14.38 -5.55
CA ARG A 204 -1.72 15.23 -4.73
C ARG A 204 -2.28 15.27 -3.31
N PRO A 205 -1.70 14.51 -2.38
CA PRO A 205 -2.21 14.47 -1.01
C PRO A 205 -2.01 15.84 -0.35
N ARG A 206 -3.07 16.42 0.23
CA ARG A 206 -2.99 17.72 0.93
C ARG A 206 -2.47 17.59 2.37
N ASN A 207 -2.73 16.44 3.00
CA ASN A 207 -2.51 16.22 4.44
C ASN A 207 -1.54 15.08 4.76
N VAL A 208 -0.84 14.55 3.75
CA VAL A 208 0.23 13.55 3.97
C VAL A 208 1.53 14.28 3.74
N GLY A 209 2.40 14.29 4.75
CA GLY A 209 3.74 14.88 4.64
C GLY A 209 3.85 16.37 4.93
N ASN A 210 2.83 17.19 4.70
CA ASN A 210 3.04 18.63 4.72
C ASN A 210 3.57 19.19 6.07
N THR A 211 4.83 19.66 6.08
CA THR A 211 5.39 20.44 7.19
C THR A 211 4.84 21.86 7.07
N GLY A 212 3.68 22.11 7.69
CA GLY A 212 3.11 23.46 7.78
C GLY A 212 2.05 23.78 6.72
N SER A 213 0.82 23.34 6.95
CA SER A 213 -0.37 24.09 6.54
C SER A 213 -1.57 23.64 7.36
N ILE A 214 -1.79 24.33 8.48
CA ILE A 214 -3.12 24.66 9.01
C ILE A 214 -3.22 26.18 9.04
#